data_AF-A0A0Q9P887-F1
#
_entry.id   AF-A0A0Q9P887-F1
#
_cell.length_a   1.000
_cell.length_b   1.000
_cell.length_c   1.000
_cell.angle_alpha   90.00
_cell.angle_beta   90.00
_cell.angle_gamma   90.00
#
_symmetry.space_group_name_H-M   'P 1'
#
loop_
_entity.id
_entity.type
_entity.pdbx_description
1 polymer ?
#
loop_
_entity_poly.entity_id
_entity_poly.type
_entity_poly.pdbx_seq_one_letter_code
_entity_poly.pdbx_strand_id
1 'polypeptide(L)'
;MTAGAILILAASALTIVAVPLALGLAGALSARRTPGDRAAIAGSWRLTAASTLFYVLAFNLTFFIQELLLVLPKALTPGLRPTLFHNNHSWEGTNPLAGLFQGTGALAALSVGLFCLWLLGRPRERSDGTRLFLYWMAYCGCFMALPQVVIGSLSPGSDVGMAMGYLHFGETARVGAGLLALGLMPVIALQLRRPALELAHAREHIEGPGSRARFVFRVITLPALLATALVLPFRVPRELIEVLVVPLLVLLAGAPWIQAGAWRVREVRANGTSTAPSLAYLFAAVVGLLLLFQLVLRPGIRFY
;
A
#
# COMPACT_ATOMS: atom_id res chain seq x y z
N MET A 1 -13.89 -26.62 -4.37
CA MET A 1 -13.93 -25.20 -3.97
C MET A 1 -15.37 -24.82 -3.68
N THR A 2 -15.66 -24.09 -2.60
CA THR A 2 -17.04 -23.64 -2.31
C THR A 2 -17.47 -22.52 -3.25
N ALA A 3 -18.78 -22.30 -3.39
CA ALA A 3 -19.32 -21.20 -4.21
C ALA A 3 -18.80 -19.83 -3.75
N GLY A 4 -18.62 -19.63 -2.44
CA GLY A 4 -18.03 -18.41 -1.88
C GLY A 4 -16.58 -18.17 -2.33
N ALA A 5 -15.75 -19.22 -2.36
CA ALA A 5 -14.37 -19.11 -2.83
C ALA A 5 -14.29 -18.74 -4.32
N ILE A 6 -15.15 -19.34 -5.15
CA ILE A 6 -15.24 -19.00 -6.59
C ILE A 6 -15.62 -17.53 -6.77
N LEU A 7 -16.61 -17.06 -6.00
CA LEU A 7 -17.07 -15.67 -6.05
C LEU A 7 -15.95 -14.68 -5.68
N ILE A 8 -15.20 -14.93 -4.60
CA ILE A 8 -14.08 -14.07 -4.19
C ILE A 8 -12.98 -14.04 -5.26
N LEU A 9 -12.64 -15.19 -5.86
CA LEU A 9 -11.62 -15.25 -6.90
C LEU A 9 -12.05 -14.51 -8.17
N ALA A 10 -13.31 -14.70 -8.60
CA ALA A 10 -13.86 -13.96 -9.74
C ALA A 10 -13.89 -12.45 -9.47
N ALA A 11 -14.36 -12.04 -8.29
CA ALA A 11 -14.35 -10.63 -7.87
C ALA A 11 -12.92 -10.08 -7.79
N SER A 12 -11.94 -10.86 -7.32
CA SER A 12 -10.53 -10.47 -7.28
C SER A 12 -9.97 -10.26 -8.68
N ALA A 13 -10.23 -11.18 -9.62
CA ALA A 13 -9.81 -11.04 -11.02
C ALA A 13 -10.41 -9.80 -11.68
N LEU A 14 -11.70 -9.53 -11.43
CA LEU A 14 -12.37 -8.33 -11.92
C LEU A 14 -11.75 -7.06 -11.32
N THR A 15 -11.64 -7.00 -9.99
CA THR A 15 -11.15 -5.83 -9.26
C THR A 15 -9.69 -5.54 -9.53
N ILE A 16 -8.81 -6.53 -9.54
CA ILE A 16 -7.36 -6.32 -9.66
C ILE A 16 -6.93 -6.15 -11.12
N VAL A 17 -7.61 -6.82 -12.05
CA VAL A 17 -7.18 -6.90 -13.46
C VAL A 17 -8.19 -6.28 -14.42
N ALA A 18 -9.37 -6.88 -14.57
CA ALA A 18 -10.24 -6.59 -15.71
C ALA A 18 -10.78 -5.14 -15.71
N VAL A 19 -11.29 -4.67 -14.57
CA VAL A 19 -11.90 -3.34 -14.47
C VAL A 19 -10.89 -2.19 -14.55
N PRO A 20 -9.73 -2.19 -13.84
CA PRO A 20 -8.76 -1.12 -14.01
C PRO A 20 -8.20 -1.08 -15.44
N LEU A 21 -8.02 -2.22 -16.10
CA LEU A 21 -7.61 -2.26 -17.52
C LEU A 21 -8.68 -1.64 -18.43
N ALA A 22 -9.95 -2.02 -18.28
CA ALA A 22 -11.05 -1.44 -19.06
C ALA A 22 -11.16 0.08 -18.86
N LEU A 23 -11.03 0.54 -17.61
CA LEU A 23 -11.04 1.96 -17.26
C LEU A 23 -9.84 2.72 -17.87
N GLY A 24 -8.66 2.09 -17.89
CA GLY A 24 -7.45 2.63 -18.52
C GLY A 24 -7.59 2.75 -20.04
N LEU A 25 -8.14 1.74 -20.70
CA LEU A 25 -8.43 1.76 -22.15
C LEU A 25 -9.41 2.88 -22.52
N ALA A 26 -10.49 3.03 -21.75
CA ALA A 26 -11.43 4.15 -21.94
C ALA A 26 -10.75 5.53 -21.78
N GLY A 27 -9.80 5.63 -20.85
CA GLY A 27 -8.98 6.83 -20.66
C GLY A 27 -8.05 7.13 -21.84
N ALA A 28 -7.39 6.10 -22.37
CA ALA A 28 -6.52 6.23 -23.54
C ALA A 28 -7.28 6.70 -24.79
N LEU A 29 -8.48 6.15 -25.02
CA LEU A 29 -9.37 6.59 -26.10
C LEU A 29 -9.81 8.04 -25.93
N SER A 30 -10.08 8.46 -24.69
CA SER A 30 -10.45 9.85 -24.38
C SER A 30 -9.28 10.83 -24.59
N ALA A 31 -8.05 10.44 -24.23
CA ALA A 31 -6.87 11.27 -24.38
C ALA A 31 -6.48 11.53 -25.85
N ARG A 32 -6.79 10.60 -26.77
CA ARG A 32 -6.55 10.77 -28.22
C ARG A 32 -7.40 11.88 -28.85
N ARG A 33 -8.50 12.26 -28.20
CA ARG A 33 -9.43 13.29 -28.70
C ARG A 33 -9.01 14.72 -28.34
N THR A 34 -7.92 14.88 -27.60
CA THR A 34 -7.38 16.19 -27.20
C THR A 34 -6.04 16.41 -27.89
N PRO A 35 -5.85 17.50 -28.66
CA PRO A 35 -4.55 17.86 -29.23
C PRO A 35 -3.49 17.93 -28.14
N GLY A 36 -2.38 17.22 -28.32
CA GLY A 36 -1.38 17.00 -27.28
C GLY A 36 -0.27 18.04 -27.31
N ASP A 37 -0.24 18.92 -26.32
CA ASP A 37 0.92 19.75 -26.02
C ASP A 37 2.05 18.85 -25.46
N ARG A 38 3.23 18.93 -26.09
CA ARG A 38 4.44 18.23 -25.65
C ARG A 38 5.16 19.08 -24.60
N ALA A 39 4.51 19.36 -23.48
CA ALA A 39 5.18 19.98 -22.35
C ALA A 39 6.32 19.05 -21.87
N ALA A 40 7.56 19.54 -21.97
CA ALA A 40 8.73 18.83 -21.50
C ALA A 40 8.69 18.78 -19.98
N ILE A 41 8.54 17.58 -19.42
CA ILE A 41 8.50 17.36 -17.98
C ILE A 41 9.96 17.39 -17.44
N ALA A 42 10.62 18.54 -17.53
CA ALA A 42 11.90 18.77 -16.89
C ALA A 42 11.70 18.87 -15.36
N GLY A 43 12.54 18.20 -14.57
CA GLY A 43 12.42 18.15 -13.11
C GLY A 43 11.60 17.00 -12.52
N SER A 44 10.87 16.20 -13.32
CA SER A 44 10.08 15.07 -12.77
C SER A 44 10.91 13.94 -12.18
N TRP A 45 12.13 13.70 -12.67
CA TRP A 45 12.91 12.53 -12.25
C TRP A 45 13.34 12.59 -10.78
N ARG A 46 13.61 13.80 -10.27
CA ARG A 46 13.87 13.99 -8.83
C ARG A 46 12.64 13.64 -8.00
N LEU A 47 11.46 14.08 -8.43
CA LEU A 47 10.20 13.74 -7.74
C LEU A 47 9.90 12.24 -7.85
N THR A 48 10.11 11.62 -9.01
CA THR A 48 10.03 10.16 -9.19
C THR A 48 10.95 9.44 -8.22
N ALA A 49 12.23 9.82 -8.12
CA ALA A 49 13.18 9.21 -7.21
C ALA A 49 12.79 9.42 -5.73
N ALA A 50 12.37 10.63 -5.35
CA ALA A 50 11.87 10.91 -4.00
C ALA A 50 10.65 10.06 -3.66
N SER A 51 9.72 9.92 -4.62
CA SER A 51 8.53 9.09 -4.50
C SER A 51 8.88 7.62 -4.35
N THR A 52 9.86 7.11 -5.10
CA THR A 52 10.35 5.74 -4.96
C THR A 52 10.92 5.50 -3.57
N LEU A 53 11.78 6.39 -3.07
CA LEU A 53 12.37 6.25 -1.73
C LEU A 53 11.31 6.36 -0.62
N PHE A 54 10.34 7.27 -0.75
CA PHE A 54 9.23 7.32 0.21
C PHE A 54 8.33 6.11 0.15
N TYR A 55 8.09 5.51 -1.01
CA TYR A 55 7.40 4.23 -1.10
C TYR A 55 8.17 3.17 -0.31
N VAL A 56 9.48 3.03 -0.54
CA VAL A 56 10.31 2.05 0.17
C VAL A 56 10.23 2.27 1.67
N LEU A 57 10.33 3.52 2.14
CA LEU A 57 10.17 3.87 3.55
C LEU A 57 8.77 3.49 4.06
N ALA A 58 7.72 3.97 3.42
CA ALA A 58 6.34 3.76 3.86
C ALA A 58 5.97 2.27 3.86
N PHE A 59 6.39 1.53 2.84
CA PHE A 59 6.16 0.09 2.75
C PHE A 59 6.80 -0.63 3.95
N ASN A 60 8.09 -0.38 4.22
CA ASN A 60 8.79 -1.04 5.31
C ASN A 60 8.33 -0.56 6.69
N LEU A 61 7.98 0.71 6.85
CA LEU A 61 7.42 1.23 8.11
C LEU A 61 6.04 0.64 8.39
N THR A 62 5.13 0.61 7.41
CA THR A 62 3.83 -0.02 7.56
C THR A 62 3.98 -1.51 7.89
N PHE A 63 4.88 -2.20 7.20
CA PHE A 63 5.15 -3.60 7.48
C PHE A 63 5.70 -3.80 8.91
N PHE A 64 6.64 -2.96 9.34
CA PHE A 64 7.16 -3.01 10.70
C PHE A 64 6.07 -2.75 11.75
N ILE A 65 5.21 -1.76 11.53
CA ILE A 65 4.06 -1.48 12.40
C ILE A 65 3.13 -2.71 12.46
N GLN A 66 2.84 -3.34 11.33
CA GLN A 66 2.04 -4.55 11.28
C GLN A 66 2.65 -5.65 12.18
N GLU A 67 3.92 -6.02 11.97
CA GLU A 67 4.55 -7.08 12.75
C GLU A 67 4.69 -6.73 14.24
N LEU A 68 5.03 -5.48 14.55
CA LEU A 68 5.12 -5.01 15.92
C LEU A 68 3.77 -5.17 16.63
N LEU A 69 2.67 -4.79 15.98
CA LEU A 69 1.34 -4.89 16.56
C LEU A 69 0.80 -6.32 16.60
N LEU A 70 1.33 -7.25 15.80
CA LEU A 70 1.10 -8.69 15.97
C LEU A 70 1.79 -9.25 17.22
N VAL A 71 2.95 -8.70 17.60
CA VAL A 71 3.80 -9.18 18.69
C VAL A 71 3.41 -8.59 20.05
N LEU A 72 3.19 -7.27 20.13
CA LEU A 72 2.91 -6.57 21.39
C LEU A 72 1.75 -7.17 22.20
N PRO A 73 0.54 -7.41 21.65
CA PRO A 73 -0.54 -8.01 22.44
C PRO A 73 -0.20 -9.45 22.87
N LYS A 74 0.56 -10.21 22.08
CA LYS A 74 1.05 -11.54 22.47
C LYS A 74 2.03 -11.43 23.64
N ALA A 75 2.91 -10.43 23.65
CA ALA A 75 3.90 -10.23 24.71
C ALA A 75 3.24 -9.87 26.06
N LEU A 76 2.10 -9.20 26.00
CA LEU A 76 1.31 -8.82 27.19
C LEU A 76 0.36 -9.94 27.66
N THR A 77 0.38 -11.11 27.02
CA THR A 77 -0.54 -12.21 27.29
C THR A 77 0.19 -13.36 27.98
N PRO A 78 -0.21 -13.74 29.21
CA PRO A 78 0.39 -14.87 29.92
C PRO A 78 0.35 -16.15 29.10
N GLY A 79 1.47 -16.88 29.11
CA GLY A 79 1.63 -18.14 28.39
C GLY A 79 2.04 -17.99 26.92
N LEU A 80 2.27 -16.77 26.43
CA LEU A 80 2.86 -16.52 25.11
C LEU A 80 4.25 -15.89 25.23
N ARG A 81 5.15 -16.28 24.33
CA ARG A 81 6.53 -15.77 24.24
C ARG A 81 6.85 -15.40 22.80
N PRO A 82 6.43 -14.20 22.33
CA PRO A 82 6.64 -13.83 20.95
C PRO A 82 8.05 -13.31 20.69
N THR A 83 8.51 -13.50 19.45
CA THR A 83 9.74 -12.94 18.92
C THR A 83 9.42 -12.16 17.66
N LEU A 84 9.86 -10.90 17.61
CA LEU A 84 9.71 -10.02 16.44
C LEU A 84 10.94 -10.13 15.55
N PHE A 85 10.75 -10.35 14.25
CA PHE A 85 11.79 -10.27 13.24
C PHE A 85 11.50 -9.12 12.25
N HIS A 86 12.43 -8.83 11.35
CA HIS A 86 12.29 -7.73 10.39
C HIS A 86 11.17 -7.90 9.38
N ASN A 87 10.88 -9.14 9.00
CA ASN A 87 9.87 -9.45 7.99
C ASN A 87 8.87 -10.53 8.42
N ASN A 88 8.83 -10.88 9.70
CA ASN A 88 8.01 -11.95 10.25
C ASN A 88 7.92 -11.84 11.78
N HIS A 89 7.10 -12.67 12.38
CA HIS A 89 7.11 -12.93 13.81
C HIS A 89 6.96 -14.43 14.08
N SER A 90 7.34 -14.86 15.27
CA SER A 90 7.02 -16.19 15.80
C SER A 90 6.57 -16.07 17.25
N TRP A 91 6.02 -17.13 17.80
CA TRP A 91 5.77 -17.22 19.24
C TRP A 91 5.83 -18.65 19.72
N GLU A 92 6.19 -18.80 20.99
CA GLU A 92 6.07 -20.05 21.74
C GLU A 92 4.90 -19.96 22.72
N GLY A 93 4.41 -21.13 23.13
CA GLY A 93 3.32 -21.26 24.09
C GLY A 93 1.93 -21.32 23.45
N THR A 94 0.94 -21.69 24.26
CA THR A 94 -0.43 -21.94 23.83
C THR A 94 -1.39 -21.02 24.56
N ASN A 95 -2.07 -20.16 23.80
CA ASN A 95 -3.15 -19.34 24.31
C ASN A 95 -4.16 -19.09 23.17
N PRO A 96 -5.47 -19.33 23.36
CA PRO A 96 -6.48 -19.07 22.34
C PRO A 96 -6.43 -17.65 21.76
N LEU A 97 -6.06 -16.65 22.57
CA LEU A 97 -5.94 -15.25 22.14
C LEU A 97 -4.87 -15.04 21.07
N ALA A 98 -3.92 -15.96 20.92
CA ALA A 98 -2.92 -15.87 19.86
C ALA A 98 -3.59 -15.76 18.49
N GLY A 99 -4.67 -16.51 18.24
CA GLY A 99 -5.44 -16.45 17.00
C GLY A 99 -6.11 -15.09 16.76
N LEU A 100 -6.72 -14.50 17.80
CA LEU A 100 -7.28 -13.14 17.73
C LEU A 100 -6.21 -12.11 17.37
N PHE A 101 -5.06 -12.19 18.05
CA PHE A 101 -3.98 -11.24 17.88
C PHE A 101 -3.35 -11.29 16.49
N GLN A 102 -3.56 -12.35 15.71
CA GLN A 102 -3.12 -12.35 14.32
C GLN A 102 -3.87 -11.33 13.44
N GLY A 103 -5.06 -10.89 13.84
CA GLY A 103 -5.78 -9.83 13.12
C GLY A 103 -5.25 -8.42 13.38
N THR A 104 -4.46 -8.23 14.44
CA THR A 104 -4.07 -6.88 14.92
C THR A 104 -3.09 -6.18 13.98
N GLY A 105 -2.25 -6.93 13.28
CA GLY A 105 -1.34 -6.36 12.27
C GLY A 105 -2.10 -5.70 11.12
N ALA A 106 -3.05 -6.44 10.51
CA ALA A 106 -3.89 -5.92 9.43
C ALA A 106 -4.70 -4.70 9.89
N LEU A 107 -5.25 -4.77 11.10
CA LEU A 107 -5.98 -3.65 11.70
C LEU A 107 -5.10 -2.41 11.87
N ALA A 108 -3.89 -2.57 12.42
CA ALA A 108 -2.95 -1.47 12.63
C ALA A 108 -2.52 -0.82 11.30
N ALA A 109 -2.19 -1.62 10.29
CA ALA A 109 -1.85 -1.13 8.95
C ALA A 109 -3.01 -0.34 8.33
N LEU A 110 -4.25 -0.86 8.42
CA LEU A 110 -5.43 -0.16 7.93
C LEU A 110 -5.68 1.14 8.70
N SER A 111 -5.58 1.13 10.03
CA SER A 111 -5.77 2.32 10.86
C SER A 111 -4.77 3.43 10.52
N VAL A 112 -3.48 3.10 10.38
CA VAL A 112 -2.45 4.05 9.96
C VAL A 112 -2.73 4.56 8.54
N GLY A 113 -3.09 3.67 7.62
CA GLY A 113 -3.43 4.04 6.25
C GLY A 113 -4.59 5.03 6.16
N LEU A 114 -5.70 4.72 6.84
CA LEU A 114 -6.88 5.58 6.91
C LEU A 114 -6.61 6.90 7.63
N PHE A 115 -5.79 6.89 8.68
CA PHE A 115 -5.38 8.11 9.37
C PHE A 115 -4.56 9.03 8.44
N CYS A 116 -3.60 8.48 7.70
CA CYS A 116 -2.83 9.25 6.73
C CYS A 116 -3.70 9.76 5.57
N LEU A 117 -4.65 8.96 5.09
CA LEU A 117 -5.63 9.37 4.08
C LEU A 117 -6.51 10.52 4.58
N TRP A 118 -7.00 10.42 5.81
CA TRP A 118 -7.75 11.49 6.46
C TRP A 118 -6.92 12.76 6.60
N LEU A 119 -5.65 12.66 7.01
CA LEU A 119 -4.73 13.80 7.08
C LEU A 119 -4.55 14.47 5.72
N LEU A 120 -4.41 13.70 4.64
CA LEU A 120 -4.31 14.24 3.27
C LEU A 120 -5.56 15.02 2.85
N GLY A 121 -6.74 14.60 3.30
CA GLY A 121 -8.00 15.29 3.03
C GLY A 121 -8.17 16.61 3.77
N ARG A 122 -7.32 16.93 4.76
CA ARG A 122 -7.43 18.16 5.55
C ARG A 122 -6.79 19.35 4.84
N PRO A 123 -7.47 20.51 4.77
CA PRO A 123 -6.92 21.75 4.21
C PRO A 123 -5.84 22.28 5.16
N ARG A 124 -4.59 21.91 4.88
CA ARG A 124 -3.42 22.39 5.63
C ARG A 124 -2.25 22.48 4.68
N GLU A 125 -1.55 23.61 4.75
CA GLU A 125 -0.28 23.78 4.04
C GLU A 125 0.73 22.77 4.60
N ARG A 126 1.21 21.91 3.71
CA ARG A 126 2.19 20.85 4.01
C ARG A 126 3.23 20.88 2.90
N SER A 127 4.48 20.63 3.26
CA SER A 127 5.55 20.47 2.27
C SER A 127 5.25 19.30 1.33
N ASP A 128 5.82 19.35 0.12
CA ASP A 128 5.68 18.27 -0.87
C ASP A 128 6.15 16.93 -0.30
N GLY A 129 7.24 16.94 0.47
CA GLY A 129 7.77 15.76 1.14
C GLY A 129 6.79 15.15 2.14
N THR A 130 6.16 15.97 3.00
CA THR A 130 5.16 15.47 3.96
C THR A 130 3.93 14.93 3.25
N ARG A 131 3.44 15.61 2.20
CA ARG A 131 2.30 15.14 1.41
C ARG A 131 2.60 13.80 0.74
N LEU A 132 3.78 13.66 0.15
CA LEU A 132 4.21 12.44 -0.53
C LEU A 132 4.43 11.29 0.46
N PHE A 133 4.99 11.56 1.65
CA PHE A 133 5.11 10.56 2.70
C PHE A 133 3.75 10.08 3.20
N LEU A 134 2.83 11.01 3.52
CA LEU A 134 1.46 10.67 3.93
C LEU A 134 0.71 9.90 2.83
N TYR A 135 0.94 10.26 1.56
CA TYR A 135 0.40 9.53 0.42
C TYR A 135 0.83 8.06 0.43
N TRP A 136 2.12 7.81 0.57
CA TRP A 136 2.63 6.45 0.57
C TRP A 136 2.27 5.67 1.83
N MET A 137 2.22 6.30 3.00
CA MET A 137 1.70 5.67 4.22
C MET A 137 0.22 5.29 4.08
N ALA A 138 -0.61 6.17 3.51
CA ALA A 138 -2.00 5.90 3.21
C ALA A 138 -2.16 4.72 2.24
N TYR A 139 -1.39 4.75 1.15
CA TYR A 139 -1.36 3.69 0.15
C TYR A 139 -0.94 2.35 0.76
N CYS A 140 0.26 2.27 1.35
CA CYS A 140 0.80 1.03 1.90
C CYS A 140 -0.07 0.48 3.04
N GLY A 141 -0.56 1.34 3.95
CA GLY A 141 -1.45 0.90 5.04
C GLY A 141 -2.71 0.21 4.55
N CYS A 142 -3.43 0.85 3.62
CA CYS A 142 -4.66 0.28 3.06
C CYS A 142 -4.40 -0.95 2.19
N PHE A 143 -3.41 -0.90 1.29
CA PHE A 143 -3.15 -1.96 0.31
C PHE A 143 -2.28 -3.11 0.84
N MET A 144 -1.72 -3.03 2.05
CA MET A 144 -1.25 -4.21 2.78
C MET A 144 -2.39 -4.91 3.53
N ALA A 145 -3.28 -4.14 4.17
CA ALA A 145 -4.32 -4.68 5.02
C ALA A 145 -5.49 -5.30 4.24
N LEU A 146 -6.02 -4.62 3.22
CA LEU A 146 -7.21 -5.07 2.51
C LEU A 146 -7.01 -6.42 1.79
N PRO A 147 -5.89 -6.67 1.09
CA PRO A 147 -5.65 -8.00 0.52
C PRO A 147 -5.55 -9.11 1.57
N GLN A 148 -5.06 -8.81 2.78
CA GLN A 148 -5.03 -9.80 3.86
C GLN A 148 -6.44 -10.20 4.32
N VAL A 149 -7.42 -9.30 4.28
CA VAL A 149 -8.84 -9.64 4.55
C VAL A 149 -9.38 -10.59 3.47
N VAL A 150 -9.05 -10.34 2.20
CA VAL A 150 -9.42 -11.23 1.09
C VAL A 150 -8.77 -12.60 1.27
N ILE A 151 -7.48 -12.65 1.57
CA ILE A 151 -6.77 -13.92 1.83
C ILE A 151 -7.35 -14.63 3.05
N GLY A 152 -7.66 -13.92 4.14
CA GLY A 152 -8.28 -14.45 5.35
C GLY A 152 -9.65 -15.07 5.10
N SER A 153 -10.41 -14.53 4.15
CA SER A 153 -11.70 -15.10 3.75
C SER A 153 -11.57 -16.45 3.03
N LEU A 154 -10.41 -16.73 2.42
CA LEU A 154 -10.12 -17.95 1.66
C LEU A 154 -9.23 -18.95 2.42
N SER A 155 -8.36 -18.46 3.30
CA SER A 155 -7.32 -19.24 3.97
C SER A 155 -7.39 -19.07 5.48
N PRO A 156 -7.94 -20.06 6.21
CA PRO A 156 -8.01 -20.04 7.68
C PRO A 156 -6.64 -19.97 8.37
N GLY A 157 -5.58 -20.43 7.69
CA GLY A 157 -4.20 -20.42 8.21
C GLY A 157 -3.46 -19.10 8.02
N SER A 158 -4.05 -18.12 7.34
CA SER A 158 -3.48 -16.77 7.26
C SER A 158 -3.75 -15.97 8.53
N ASP A 159 -3.01 -14.88 8.76
CA ASP A 159 -3.14 -14.07 9.97
C ASP A 159 -4.57 -13.59 10.23
N VAL A 160 -5.20 -12.97 9.22
CA VAL A 160 -6.60 -12.53 9.31
C VAL A 160 -7.57 -13.72 9.34
N GLY A 161 -7.24 -14.83 8.67
CA GLY A 161 -8.04 -16.05 8.72
C GLY A 161 -8.11 -16.67 10.12
N MET A 162 -7.00 -16.68 10.84
CA MET A 162 -6.94 -17.12 12.25
C MET A 162 -7.78 -16.23 13.15
N ALA A 163 -7.72 -14.91 12.95
CA ALA A 163 -8.55 -13.97 13.72
C ALA A 163 -10.04 -14.12 13.40
N MET A 164 -10.41 -14.30 12.14
CA MET A 164 -11.79 -14.62 11.74
C MET A 164 -12.28 -15.92 12.37
N GLY A 165 -11.42 -16.95 12.42
CA GLY A 165 -11.70 -18.22 13.10
C GLY A 165 -11.94 -18.04 14.60
N TYR A 166 -11.08 -17.26 15.26
CA TYR A 166 -11.26 -16.91 16.68
C TYR A 166 -12.57 -16.17 16.94
N LEU A 167 -12.94 -15.23 16.07
CA LEU A 167 -14.19 -14.47 16.15
C LEU A 167 -15.43 -15.27 15.69
N HIS A 168 -15.26 -16.57 15.39
CA HIS A 168 -16.32 -17.46 14.94
C HIS A 168 -17.05 -16.97 13.68
N PHE A 169 -16.34 -16.33 12.74
CA PHE A 169 -16.94 -15.93 11.47
C PHE A 169 -17.36 -17.16 10.65
N GLY A 170 -18.66 -17.31 10.45
CA GLY A 170 -19.22 -18.28 9.50
C GLY A 170 -18.77 -18.02 8.05
N GLU A 171 -19.07 -18.94 7.14
CA GLU A 171 -18.71 -18.80 5.72
C GLU A 171 -19.24 -17.49 5.11
N THR A 172 -20.50 -17.16 5.36
CA THR A 172 -21.12 -15.92 4.85
C THR A 172 -20.42 -14.66 5.33
N ALA A 173 -20.02 -14.60 6.62
CA ALA A 173 -19.33 -13.45 7.18
C ALA A 173 -17.92 -13.30 6.58
N ARG A 174 -17.20 -14.41 6.38
CA ARG A 174 -15.89 -14.41 5.71
C ARG A 174 -16.00 -13.93 4.26
N VAL A 175 -16.94 -14.48 3.50
CA VAL A 175 -17.19 -14.07 2.11
C VAL A 175 -17.57 -12.58 2.04
N GLY A 176 -18.48 -12.14 2.91
CA GLY A 176 -18.88 -10.73 3.00
C GLY A 176 -17.70 -9.80 3.30
N ALA A 177 -16.82 -10.16 4.23
CA ALA A 177 -15.62 -9.39 4.55
C ALA A 177 -14.65 -9.32 3.37
N GLY A 178 -14.42 -10.44 2.67
CA GLY A 178 -13.57 -10.48 1.47
C GLY A 178 -14.11 -9.60 0.34
N LEU A 179 -15.41 -9.66 0.07
CA LEU A 179 -16.07 -8.82 -0.95
C LEU A 179 -16.07 -7.34 -0.56
N LEU A 180 -16.29 -7.02 0.71
CA LEU A 180 -16.19 -5.65 1.22
C LEU A 180 -14.77 -5.11 1.02
N ALA A 181 -13.73 -5.88 1.36
CA ALA A 181 -12.35 -5.48 1.16
C ALA A 181 -12.03 -5.23 -0.33
N LEU A 182 -12.49 -6.12 -1.22
CA LEU A 182 -12.37 -5.95 -2.67
C LEU A 182 -13.11 -4.69 -3.18
N GLY A 183 -14.27 -4.36 -2.62
CA GLY A 183 -15.00 -3.14 -2.95
C GLY A 183 -14.31 -1.86 -2.44
N LEU A 184 -13.65 -1.91 -1.29
CA LEU A 184 -12.95 -0.77 -0.70
C LEU A 184 -11.64 -0.44 -1.42
N MET A 185 -10.94 -1.42 -1.98
CA MET A 185 -9.70 -1.20 -2.76
C MET A 185 -9.85 -0.14 -3.87
N PRO A 186 -10.80 -0.26 -4.82
CA PRO A 186 -11.00 0.76 -5.85
C PRO A 186 -11.47 2.08 -5.27
N VAL A 187 -12.32 2.08 -4.23
CA VAL A 187 -12.80 3.32 -3.60
C VAL A 187 -11.62 4.13 -3.05
N ILE A 188 -10.73 3.50 -2.27
CA ILE A 188 -9.55 4.16 -1.69
C ILE A 188 -8.57 4.58 -2.78
N ALA A 189 -8.28 3.70 -3.74
CA ALA A 189 -7.41 4.03 -4.88
C ALA A 189 -7.93 5.26 -5.65
N LEU A 190 -9.24 5.30 -5.91
CA LEU A 190 -9.85 6.40 -6.64
C LEU A 190 -9.88 7.70 -5.82
N GLN A 191 -9.90 7.64 -4.49
CA GLN A 191 -9.73 8.81 -3.63
C GLN A 191 -8.29 9.35 -3.67
N LEU A 192 -7.28 8.47 -3.72
CA LEU A 192 -5.86 8.84 -3.77
C LEU A 192 -5.45 9.54 -5.09
N ARG A 193 -6.23 9.43 -6.16
CA ARG A 193 -5.92 10.09 -7.45
C ARG A 193 -5.76 11.60 -7.34
N ARG A 194 -6.63 12.26 -6.56
CA ARG A 194 -6.59 13.72 -6.43
C ARG A 194 -5.35 14.17 -5.64
N PRO A 195 -5.05 13.62 -4.44
CA PRO A 195 -3.79 13.87 -3.75
C PRO A 195 -2.55 13.62 -4.61
N ALA A 196 -2.56 12.58 -5.46
CA ALA A 196 -1.46 12.32 -6.39
C ALA A 196 -1.27 13.46 -7.39
N LEU A 197 -2.34 13.93 -8.03
CA LEU A 197 -2.28 15.02 -9.03
C LEU A 197 -1.95 16.37 -8.41
N GLU A 198 -2.33 16.61 -7.15
CA GLU A 198 -1.98 17.83 -6.41
C GLU A 198 -0.47 17.95 -6.12
N LEU A 199 0.32 16.89 -6.32
CA LEU A 199 1.79 16.96 -6.27
C LEU A 199 2.40 17.64 -7.49
N ALA A 200 1.61 17.96 -8.53
CA ALA A 200 2.12 18.64 -9.71
C ALA A 200 2.48 20.09 -9.40
N HIS A 201 3.70 20.49 -9.74
CA HIS A 201 4.16 21.87 -9.55
C HIS A 201 3.61 22.84 -10.61
N ALA A 202 3.38 22.35 -11.84
CA ALA A 202 2.90 23.16 -12.96
C ALA A 202 1.57 22.63 -13.50
N ARG A 203 0.67 23.55 -13.87
CA ARG A 203 -0.69 23.24 -14.38
C ARG A 203 -0.65 22.43 -15.68
N GLU A 204 0.31 22.71 -16.55
CA GLU A 204 0.55 22.02 -17.83
C GLU A 204 0.71 20.49 -17.66
N HIS A 205 1.24 20.04 -16.52
CA HIS A 205 1.41 18.61 -16.23
C HIS A 205 0.08 17.88 -15.97
N ILE A 206 -1.01 18.61 -15.67
CA ILE A 206 -2.30 18.03 -15.25
C ILE A 206 -3.52 18.61 -15.99
N GLU A 207 -3.30 19.47 -16.97
CA GLU A 207 -4.36 20.16 -17.71
C GLU A 207 -5.19 19.20 -18.58
N GLY A 208 -4.50 18.37 -19.37
CA GLY A 208 -5.13 17.37 -20.25
C GLY A 208 -5.33 16.00 -19.59
N PRO A 209 -6.32 15.19 -20.04
CA PRO A 209 -6.49 13.80 -19.62
C PRO A 209 -5.22 12.95 -19.77
N GLY A 210 -4.51 13.10 -20.90
CA GLY A 210 -3.24 12.41 -21.16
C GLY A 210 -2.09 12.92 -20.29
N SER A 211 -2.03 14.22 -19.99
CA SER A 211 -1.02 14.79 -19.10
C SER A 211 -1.19 14.28 -17.67
N ARG A 212 -2.43 14.25 -17.14
CA ARG A 212 -2.74 13.65 -15.83
C ARG A 212 -2.30 12.18 -15.73
N ALA A 213 -2.61 11.38 -16.74
CA ALA A 213 -2.23 9.97 -16.77
C ALA A 213 -0.70 9.79 -16.81
N ARG A 214 0.01 10.59 -17.60
CA ARG A 214 1.49 10.58 -17.65
C ARG A 214 2.11 11.03 -16.34
N PHE A 215 1.55 12.05 -15.70
CA PHE A 215 2.03 12.55 -14.41
C PHE A 215 1.88 11.49 -13.32
N VAL A 216 0.69 10.90 -13.17
CA VAL A 216 0.46 9.79 -12.22
C VAL A 216 1.37 8.61 -12.51
N PHE A 217 1.61 8.28 -13.77
CA PHE A 217 2.54 7.21 -14.12
C PHE A 217 3.95 7.50 -13.59
N ARG A 218 4.47 8.71 -13.81
CA ARG A 218 5.83 9.09 -13.40
C ARG A 218 6.00 9.25 -11.89
N VAL A 219 4.97 9.70 -11.17
CA VAL A 219 5.08 10.04 -9.75
C VAL A 219 4.55 8.94 -8.84
N ILE A 220 3.66 8.07 -9.31
CA ILE A 220 3.04 7.00 -8.51
C ILE A 220 3.39 5.63 -9.07
N THR A 221 2.96 5.32 -10.30
CA THR A 221 3.02 3.95 -10.84
C THR A 221 4.45 3.46 -11.03
N LEU A 222 5.30 4.24 -11.70
CA LEU A 222 6.70 3.91 -11.91
C LEU A 222 7.47 3.85 -10.57
N PRO A 223 7.30 4.80 -9.63
CA PRO A 223 7.86 4.68 -8.30
C PRO A 223 7.48 3.41 -7.54
N ALA A 224 6.21 3.01 -7.56
CA ALA A 224 5.76 1.78 -6.91
C ALA A 224 6.38 0.52 -7.57
N LEU A 225 6.51 0.50 -8.90
CA LEU A 225 7.19 -0.57 -9.65
C LEU A 225 8.68 -0.67 -9.26
N LEU A 226 9.41 0.45 -9.29
CA LEU A 226 10.82 0.48 -8.91
C LEU A 226 11.01 0.11 -7.44
N ALA A 227 10.14 0.64 -6.57
CA ALA A 227 10.22 0.37 -5.15
C ALA A 227 9.92 -1.10 -4.81
N THR A 228 9.09 -1.79 -5.60
CA THR A 228 8.84 -3.24 -5.44
C THR A 228 10.14 -4.05 -5.52
N ALA A 229 11.08 -3.65 -6.40
CA ALA A 229 12.41 -4.27 -6.44
C ALA A 229 13.30 -3.82 -5.26
N LEU A 230 13.20 -2.55 -4.85
CA LEU A 230 14.04 -1.99 -3.77
C LEU A 230 13.61 -2.40 -2.35
N VAL A 231 12.42 -2.96 -2.16
CA VAL A 231 12.01 -3.52 -0.86
C VAL A 231 12.54 -4.94 -0.63
N LEU A 232 13.04 -5.62 -1.67
CA LEU A 232 13.55 -7.00 -1.53
C LEU A 232 14.69 -7.15 -0.52
N PRO A 233 15.69 -6.23 -0.48
CA PRO A 233 16.76 -6.31 0.52
C PRO A 233 16.29 -6.21 1.98
N PHE A 234 15.05 -5.75 2.23
CA PHE A 234 14.46 -5.68 3.57
C PHE A 234 13.81 -6.99 4.00
N ARG A 235 13.90 -8.06 3.20
CA ARG A 235 13.27 -9.35 3.46
C ARG A 235 14.34 -10.43 3.73
N VAL A 236 13.99 -11.45 4.51
CA VAL A 236 14.82 -12.67 4.66
C VAL A 236 14.94 -13.36 3.30
N PRO A 237 16.12 -13.87 2.94
CA PRO A 237 16.26 -14.80 1.82
C PRO A 237 15.35 -16.02 2.04
N ARG A 238 14.25 -16.07 1.28
CA ARG A 238 13.37 -17.22 1.13
C ARG A 238 13.12 -17.43 -0.36
N GLU A 239 12.27 -18.39 -0.70
CA GLU A 239 11.76 -18.54 -2.06
C GLU A 239 11.25 -17.20 -2.58
N LEU A 240 11.62 -16.85 -3.82
CA LEU A 240 11.31 -15.54 -4.42
C LEU A 240 9.82 -15.20 -4.36
N ILE A 241 8.96 -16.21 -4.41
CA ILE A 241 7.52 -16.04 -4.29
C ILE A 241 7.11 -15.45 -2.94
N GLU A 242 7.67 -15.92 -1.83
CA GLU A 242 7.34 -15.38 -0.49
C GLU A 242 7.79 -13.93 -0.32
N VAL A 243 8.91 -13.58 -0.97
CA VAL A 243 9.49 -12.24 -0.91
C VAL A 243 8.71 -11.25 -1.79
N LEU A 244 8.21 -11.70 -2.95
CA LEU A 244 7.58 -10.85 -3.96
C LEU A 244 6.06 -10.73 -3.82
N VAL A 245 5.38 -11.73 -3.27
CA VAL A 245 3.90 -11.76 -3.24
C VAL A 245 3.33 -10.53 -2.53
N VAL A 246 3.82 -10.17 -1.34
CA VAL A 246 3.30 -9.02 -0.59
C VAL A 246 3.53 -7.70 -1.35
N PRO A 247 4.76 -7.35 -1.79
CA PRO A 247 4.99 -6.17 -2.63
C PRO A 247 4.10 -6.12 -3.89
N LEU A 248 3.95 -7.24 -4.59
CA LEU A 248 3.14 -7.29 -5.81
C LEU A 248 1.65 -7.12 -5.52
N LEU A 249 1.12 -7.72 -4.46
CA LEU A 249 -0.28 -7.53 -4.06
C LEU A 249 -0.55 -6.07 -3.71
N VAL A 250 0.35 -5.43 -2.95
CA VAL A 250 0.24 -4.00 -2.59
C VAL A 250 0.26 -3.12 -3.84
N LEU A 251 1.12 -3.42 -4.82
CA LEU A 251 1.17 -2.71 -6.11
C LEU A 251 -0.11 -2.91 -6.92
N LEU A 252 -0.49 -4.17 -7.18
CA LEU A 252 -1.56 -4.53 -8.11
C LEU A 252 -2.95 -4.18 -7.58
N ALA A 253 -3.15 -4.18 -6.27
CA ALA A 253 -4.45 -3.84 -5.67
C ALA A 253 -4.80 -2.34 -5.78
N GLY A 254 -3.80 -1.46 -5.87
CA GLY A 254 -4.00 -0.01 -5.79
C GLY A 254 -3.56 0.77 -7.02
N ALA A 255 -2.30 0.61 -7.46
CA ALA A 255 -1.68 1.45 -8.48
C ALA A 255 -2.44 1.42 -9.83
N PRO A 256 -2.91 0.27 -10.34
CA PRO A 256 -3.71 0.21 -11.56
C PRO A 256 -4.97 1.08 -11.51
N TRP A 257 -5.69 1.12 -10.38
CA TRP A 257 -6.88 1.95 -10.22
C TRP A 257 -6.57 3.44 -10.18
N ILE A 258 -5.50 3.82 -9.49
CA ILE A 258 -5.04 5.22 -9.43
C ILE A 258 -4.67 5.69 -10.85
N GLN A 259 -3.88 4.89 -11.56
CA GLN A 259 -3.46 5.14 -12.94
C GLN A 259 -4.65 5.22 -13.89
N ALA A 260 -5.52 4.20 -13.87
CA ALA A 260 -6.65 4.08 -14.77
C ALA A 260 -7.68 5.20 -14.55
N GLY A 261 -7.87 5.66 -13.32
CA GLY A 261 -8.82 6.74 -13.02
C GLY A 261 -8.25 8.15 -13.19
N ALA A 262 -6.95 8.33 -13.40
CA ALA A 262 -6.29 9.65 -13.40
C ALA A 262 -6.90 10.65 -14.40
N TRP A 263 -7.30 10.17 -15.58
CA TRP A 263 -7.83 11.00 -16.66
C TRP A 263 -9.17 11.68 -16.32
N ARG A 264 -9.97 11.08 -15.42
CA ARG A 264 -11.31 11.57 -15.01
C ARG A 264 -11.27 12.71 -14.01
N VAL A 265 -10.16 12.93 -13.32
CA VAL A 265 -10.07 13.99 -12.31
C VAL A 265 -10.08 15.36 -12.99
N ARG A 266 -10.89 16.29 -12.50
CA ARG A 266 -11.00 17.67 -13.00
C ARG A 266 -10.68 18.65 -11.88
N GLU A 267 -10.38 19.90 -12.25
CA GLU A 267 -10.23 21.03 -11.31
C GLU A 267 -9.19 20.81 -10.21
N VAL A 268 -8.08 20.17 -10.56
CA VAL A 268 -6.94 20.02 -9.64
C VAL A 268 -6.04 21.25 -9.75
N ARG A 269 -5.74 21.87 -8.60
CA ARG A 269 -4.79 22.98 -8.51
C ARG A 269 -3.38 22.42 -8.39
N ALA A 270 -2.47 22.89 -9.23
CA ALA A 270 -1.04 22.62 -9.08
C ALA A 270 -0.52 23.33 -7.82
N ASN A 271 0.48 22.75 -7.14
CA ASN A 271 1.02 23.29 -5.89
C ASN A 271 1.84 24.57 -6.11
N GLY A 272 2.23 24.89 -7.35
CA GLY A 272 2.89 26.14 -7.74
C GLY A 272 4.35 26.30 -7.28
N THR A 273 4.76 25.60 -6.23
CA THR A 273 6.13 25.59 -5.70
C THR A 273 6.67 24.16 -5.69
N SER A 274 7.95 23.98 -6.05
CA SER A 274 8.63 22.69 -5.95
C SER A 274 9.62 22.73 -4.80
N THR A 275 9.24 22.09 -3.69
CA THR A 275 10.13 21.82 -2.56
C THR A 275 10.47 20.34 -2.54
N ALA A 276 11.05 19.87 -3.66
CA ALA A 276 11.42 18.47 -3.77
C ALA A 276 12.39 18.10 -2.63
N PRO A 277 12.03 17.13 -1.77
CA PRO A 277 12.81 16.79 -0.59
C PRO A 277 14.23 16.36 -0.96
N SER A 278 15.16 16.49 -0.01
CA SER A 278 16.54 16.09 -0.21
C SER A 278 16.62 14.57 -0.45
N LEU A 279 17.05 14.17 -1.65
CA LEU A 279 17.25 12.76 -1.98
C LEU A 279 18.30 12.11 -1.08
N ALA A 280 19.34 12.86 -0.67
CA ALA A 280 20.36 12.35 0.23
C ALA A 280 19.78 11.98 1.60
N TYR A 281 18.89 12.83 2.14
CA TYR A 281 18.20 12.54 3.40
C TYR A 281 17.29 11.30 3.27
N LEU A 282 16.52 11.20 2.19
CA LEU A 282 15.64 10.05 1.96
C LEU A 282 16.43 8.75 1.77
N PHE A 283 17.53 8.81 1.03
CA PHE A 283 18.41 7.66 0.82
C PHE A 283 19.04 7.24 2.15
N ALA A 284 19.55 8.18 2.94
CA ALA A 284 20.08 7.90 4.27
C ALA A 284 19.03 7.28 5.20
N ALA A 285 17.78 7.75 5.15
CA ALA A 285 16.68 7.16 5.90
C ALA A 285 16.38 5.71 5.46
N VAL A 286 16.37 5.43 4.15
CA VAL A 286 16.18 4.06 3.61
C VAL A 286 17.32 3.14 4.05
N VAL A 287 18.57 3.59 3.95
CA VAL A 287 19.74 2.82 4.38
C VAL A 287 19.72 2.59 5.89
N GLY A 288 19.40 3.63 6.68
CA GLY A 288 19.26 3.50 8.13
C GLY A 288 18.18 2.48 8.53
N LEU A 289 17.04 2.50 7.85
CA LEU A 289 15.98 1.51 8.06
C LEU A 289 16.42 0.10 7.65
N LEU A 290 17.17 -0.04 6.54
CA LEU A 290 17.72 -1.32 6.11
C LEU A 290 18.70 -1.88 7.15
N LEU A 291 19.58 -1.04 7.69
CA LEU A 291 20.51 -1.42 8.74
C LEU A 291 19.77 -1.85 10.01
N LEU A 292 18.73 -1.12 10.42
CA LEU A 292 17.87 -1.53 11.54
C LEU A 292 17.27 -2.92 11.29
N PHE A 293 16.74 -3.16 10.09
CA PHE A 293 16.14 -4.44 9.72
C PHE A 293 17.17 -5.57 9.76
N GLN A 294 18.34 -5.35 9.18
CA GLN A 294 19.36 -6.40 9.02
C GLN A 294 20.20 -6.65 10.28
N LEU A 295 20.44 -5.63 11.10
CA LEU A 295 21.34 -5.74 12.25
C LEU A 295 20.58 -5.94 13.57
N VAL A 296 19.39 -5.36 13.71
CA VAL A 296 18.63 -5.38 14.97
C VAL A 296 17.45 -6.35 14.90
N LEU A 297 16.64 -6.26 13.86
CA LEU A 297 15.42 -7.07 13.77
C LEU A 297 15.67 -8.48 13.24
N ARG A 298 16.64 -8.69 12.34
CA ARG A 298 16.95 -10.02 11.78
C ARG A 298 17.35 -11.08 12.81
N PRO A 299 18.16 -10.79 13.84
CA PRO A 299 18.44 -11.74 14.91
C PRO A 299 17.20 -12.15 15.72
N GLY A 300 16.16 -11.30 15.71
CA GLY A 300 14.94 -11.47 16.49
C GLY A 300 15.00 -10.74 17.84
N ILE A 301 13.95 -9.99 18.15
CA ILE A 301 13.74 -9.36 19.46
C ILE A 301 12.75 -10.19 20.26
N ARG A 302 13.20 -10.76 21.37
CA ARG A 302 12.37 -11.56 22.30
C ARG A 302 11.66 -10.63 23.28
N PHE A 303 10.38 -10.89 23.53
CA PHE A 303 9.57 -10.11 24.49
C PHE A 303 9.22 -10.96 25.73
N TYR A 304 10.24 -11.50 26.42
CA TYR A 304 10.11 -12.30 27.64
C TYR A 304 11.46 -12.44 28.38
#